data_AF-A0A2E9N2Z9-F1
#
_entry.id   AF-A0A2E9N2Z9-F1
#
_cell.length_a   1.000
_cell.length_b   1.000
_cell.length_c   1.000
_cell.angle_alpha   90.00
_cell.angle_beta   90.00
_cell.angle_gamma   90.00
#
_symmetry.space_group_name_H-M   'P 1'
#
loop_
_entity.id
_entity.type
_entity.pdbx_description
1 polymer ?
#
loop_
_entity_poly.entity_id
_entity_poly.type
_entity_poly.pdbx_seq_one_letter_code
_entity_poly.pdbx_strand_id
1 'polypeptide(L)'
;MPCPYVMQTVIPILPRKDRNLVAAKRPCYRTTSRLCIRVEILLKLSRLPKMDGHKLGVTIVRQSAISFEADGLEFEGVVTQPDDGSGPWPGVVICHPHPLHGGNMDNNVVLALALGLVENGFATLRFNFRGVGGSQGVHTKGEKEYLEILAALELIKSWPDTNDKTGLAGYSFGTSVILGHSELYAEADAIALVSPSFRSVEGTPLKESKIPALIVTGDRDRLVDSTQLDAELAGFSNAPEFKLFDGVDHFWYGQESRLVPEVDRFFSDKLK
;
A
#
# COMPACT_ATOMS: atom_id res chain seq x y z
N MET A 1 -9.57 -14.14 -31.12
CA MET A 1 -10.53 -13.07 -31.53
C MET A 1 -10.23 -11.84 -30.69
N PRO A 2 -10.02 -10.64 -31.27
CA PRO A 2 -9.80 -9.45 -30.47
C PRO A 2 -11.13 -8.93 -29.90
N CYS A 3 -11.12 -8.59 -28.61
CA CYS A 3 -12.24 -8.00 -27.86
C CYS A 3 -12.44 -6.53 -28.30
N PRO A 4 -13.66 -6.09 -28.68
CA PRO A 4 -13.92 -4.71 -29.06
C PRO A 4 -14.42 -3.93 -27.84
N TYR A 5 -13.54 -3.23 -27.12
CA TYR A 5 -13.98 -2.15 -26.23
C TYR A 5 -13.17 -0.89 -26.50
N VAL A 6 -13.90 0.15 -26.90
CA VAL A 6 -13.43 1.50 -27.18
C VAL A 6 -12.89 2.10 -25.88
N MET A 7 -11.58 2.37 -25.83
CA MET A 7 -10.94 3.12 -24.76
C MET A 7 -11.49 4.56 -24.74
N GLN A 8 -12.30 4.89 -23.76
CA GLN A 8 -12.41 6.27 -23.29
C GLN A 8 -11.22 6.52 -22.36
N THR A 9 -10.32 7.41 -22.77
CA THR A 9 -9.19 7.87 -21.99
C THR A 9 -9.71 8.67 -20.79
N VAL A 10 -9.81 8.06 -19.62
CA VAL A 10 -10.04 8.80 -18.38
C VAL A 10 -8.68 9.29 -17.91
N ILE A 11 -8.36 10.54 -18.26
CA ILE A 11 -7.19 11.25 -17.75
C ILE A 11 -7.52 11.64 -16.30
N PRO A 12 -6.77 11.18 -15.28
CA PRO A 12 -6.97 11.68 -13.92
C PRO A 12 -6.67 13.19 -13.90
N ILE A 13 -7.60 13.95 -13.34
CA ILE A 13 -7.52 15.41 -13.23
C ILE A 13 -6.44 15.76 -12.20
N LEU A 14 -5.22 16.03 -12.67
CA LEU A 14 -4.15 16.62 -11.86
C LEU A 14 -4.14 18.16 -11.99
N PRO A 15 -3.71 18.89 -10.94
CA PRO A 15 -3.62 20.34 -10.94
C PRO A 15 -2.66 20.87 -12.03
N ARG A 16 -3.03 22.03 -12.56
CA ARG A 16 -2.71 22.57 -13.90
C ARG A 16 -1.23 22.92 -14.24
N LYS A 17 -0.19 22.41 -13.54
CA LYS A 17 1.18 22.93 -13.74
C LYS A 17 2.27 22.00 -14.27
N ASP A 18 2.12 20.68 -14.26
CA ASP A 18 3.21 19.78 -14.67
C ASP A 18 2.80 18.88 -15.85
N ARG A 19 2.88 19.42 -17.08
CA ARG A 19 2.72 18.62 -18.31
C ARG A 19 4.09 18.30 -18.90
N ASN A 20 4.61 17.12 -18.59
CA ASN A 20 5.56 16.37 -19.43
C ASN A 20 5.39 14.87 -19.14
N LEU A 21 4.25 14.30 -19.55
CA LEU A 21 3.97 12.86 -19.52
C LEU A 21 4.26 12.26 -20.90
N VAL A 22 5.04 11.18 -20.95
CA VAL A 22 5.23 10.36 -22.15
C VAL A 22 4.69 8.97 -21.83
N ALA A 23 3.56 8.61 -22.42
CA ALA A 23 3.04 7.24 -22.35
C ALA A 23 3.80 6.37 -23.36
N ALA A 24 4.56 5.39 -22.89
CA ALA A 24 5.23 4.40 -23.74
C ALA A 24 4.54 3.04 -23.55
N LYS A 25 4.21 2.36 -24.66
CA LYS A 25 3.65 0.99 -24.64
C LYS A 25 4.80 -0.03 -24.76
N ARG A 26 4.93 -0.94 -23.80
CA ARG A 26 5.81 -2.12 -23.87
C ARG A 26 5.00 -3.43 -23.81
N PRO A 27 5.59 -4.60 -24.15
CA PRO A 27 4.88 -5.87 -24.23
C PRO A 27 4.34 -6.31 -22.86
N CYS A 28 3.11 -6.81 -22.85
CA CYS A 28 2.43 -7.35 -21.68
C CYS A 28 3.12 -8.64 -21.20
N TYR A 29 3.52 -8.69 -19.93
CA TYR A 29 4.06 -9.89 -19.30
C TYR A 29 2.89 -10.82 -18.93
N ARG A 30 2.84 -12.03 -19.51
CA ARG A 30 1.93 -13.09 -19.06
C ARG A 30 2.59 -13.82 -17.89
N THR A 31 2.09 -13.59 -16.68
CA THR A 31 2.26 -14.52 -15.57
C THR A 31 1.21 -15.63 -15.67
N THR A 32 1.42 -16.75 -14.99
CA THR A 32 0.55 -17.94 -15.02
C THR A 32 -0.82 -17.74 -14.35
N SER A 33 -1.00 -16.62 -13.66
CA SER A 33 -2.25 -16.12 -13.08
C SER A 33 -2.87 -15.06 -14.00
N ARG A 34 -4.20 -14.88 -13.94
CA ARG A 34 -4.97 -13.98 -14.83
C ARG A 34 -4.70 -12.49 -14.56
N LEU A 35 -3.47 -12.06 -14.80
CA LEU A 35 -3.03 -10.68 -14.70
C LEU A 35 -3.25 -9.96 -16.02
N CYS A 36 -3.97 -8.83 -15.99
CA CYS A 36 -4.14 -7.96 -17.15
C CYS A 36 -3.52 -6.58 -16.87
N ILE A 37 -2.42 -6.25 -17.56
CA ILE A 37 -1.85 -4.89 -17.52
C ILE A 37 -2.61 -4.04 -18.53
N ARG A 38 -3.34 -3.02 -18.04
CA ARG A 38 -4.21 -2.18 -18.86
C ARG A 38 -3.51 -0.92 -19.38
N VAL A 39 -2.62 -0.30 -18.58
CA VAL A 39 -1.91 0.94 -18.94
C VAL A 39 -0.57 1.01 -18.20
N GLU A 40 0.48 1.54 -18.84
CA GLU A 40 1.75 1.90 -18.18
C GLU A 40 2.01 3.41 -18.32
N ILE A 41 2.41 4.05 -17.22
CA ILE A 41 2.72 5.48 -17.12
C ILE A 41 4.10 5.62 -16.47
N LEU A 42 4.99 6.37 -17.11
CA LEU A 42 6.28 6.74 -16.55
C LEU A 42 6.17 8.10 -15.86
N LEU A 43 6.53 8.19 -14.59
CA LEU A 43 6.56 9.43 -13.81
C LEU A 43 7.99 9.71 -13.36
N LYS A 44 8.36 10.99 -13.27
CA LYS A 44 9.61 11.42 -12.63
C LYS A 44 9.27 11.95 -11.24
N LEU A 45 9.76 11.27 -10.21
CA LEU A 45 9.72 11.79 -8.83
C LEU A 45 11.03 12.53 -8.54
N SER A 46 10.90 13.80 -8.18
CA SER A 46 12.01 14.64 -7.75
C SER A 46 12.03 14.72 -6.24
N ARG A 47 13.14 14.31 -5.61
CA ARG A 47 13.32 14.45 -4.16
C ARG A 47 13.17 15.92 -3.75
N LEU A 48 12.42 16.17 -2.68
CA LEU A 48 12.54 17.43 -1.94
C LEU A 48 13.98 17.54 -1.42
N PRO A 49 14.61 18.73 -1.48
CA PRO A 49 16.00 18.88 -1.07
C PRO A 49 16.14 18.52 0.41
N LYS A 50 16.90 17.45 0.72
CA LYS A 50 17.46 17.26 2.05
C LYS A 50 18.47 18.38 2.29
N MET A 51 18.40 19.03 3.45
CA MET A 51 19.31 20.10 3.89
C MET A 51 20.77 19.65 4.11
N ASP A 52 21.13 18.42 3.71
CA ASP A 52 22.44 17.83 3.87
C ASP A 52 23.00 17.38 2.52
N GLY A 53 23.65 18.31 1.80
CA GLY A 53 24.80 18.11 0.89
C GLY A 53 24.81 17.04 -0.21
N HIS A 54 23.80 16.19 -0.35
CA HIS A 54 23.77 15.08 -1.32
C HIS A 54 23.00 15.47 -2.58
N LYS A 55 23.59 15.16 -3.75
CA LYS A 55 23.04 15.38 -5.10
C LYS A 55 21.55 15.01 -5.15
N LEU A 56 20.72 15.88 -5.74
CA LEU A 56 19.33 15.55 -6.11
C LEU A 56 19.34 14.34 -7.05
N GLY A 57 19.02 13.17 -6.51
CA GLY A 57 18.65 12.01 -7.31
C GLY A 57 17.20 12.16 -7.76
N VAL A 58 16.96 12.16 -9.07
CA VAL A 58 15.62 12.00 -9.63
C VAL A 58 15.36 10.50 -9.72
N THR A 59 14.37 9.99 -9.00
CA THR A 59 13.93 8.61 -9.15
C THR A 59 12.89 8.58 -10.27
N ILE A 60 13.20 7.86 -11.34
CA ILE A 60 12.21 7.57 -12.39
C ILE A 60 11.39 6.40 -11.89
N VAL A 61 10.07 6.55 -11.90
CA VAL A 61 9.14 5.52 -11.43
C VAL A 61 8.19 5.11 -12.55
N ARG A 62 7.88 3.82 -12.62
CA ARG A 62 6.88 3.26 -13.52
C ARG A 62 5.63 2.93 -12.72
N GLN A 63 4.47 3.34 -13.23
CA GLN A 63 3.15 2.96 -12.73
C GLN A 63 2.44 2.11 -13.77
N SER A 64 2.04 0.91 -13.41
CA SER A 64 1.30 -0.01 -14.27
C SER A 64 -0.09 -0.21 -13.66
N ALA A 65 -1.13 0.27 -14.35
CA ALA A 65 -2.52 -0.02 -14.02
C ALA A 65 -2.83 -1.46 -14.39
N ILE A 66 -3.35 -2.21 -13.43
CA ILE A 66 -3.60 -3.64 -13.53
C ILE A 66 -5.05 -3.99 -13.18
N SER A 67 -5.47 -5.17 -13.62
CA SER A 67 -6.57 -5.87 -12.98
C SER A 67 -6.18 -7.30 -12.60
N PHE A 68 -6.79 -7.79 -11.52
CA PHE A 68 -6.56 -9.13 -10.97
C PHE A 68 -7.86 -9.74 -10.45
N GLU A 69 -7.90 -11.07 -10.34
CA GLU A 69 -9.08 -11.80 -9.87
C GLU A 69 -8.91 -12.26 -8.42
N ALA A 70 -9.96 -12.14 -7.60
CA ALA A 70 -10.07 -12.75 -6.28
C ALA A 70 -11.54 -13.13 -6.02
N ASP A 71 -11.81 -14.27 -5.38
CA ASP A 71 -13.20 -14.70 -5.06
C ASP A 71 -14.17 -14.65 -6.28
N GLY A 72 -13.66 -14.91 -7.49
CA GLY A 72 -14.42 -14.83 -8.75
C GLY A 72 -14.80 -13.41 -9.22
N LEU A 73 -14.20 -12.37 -8.65
CA LEU A 73 -14.42 -10.96 -8.97
C LEU A 73 -13.13 -10.31 -9.53
N GLU A 74 -13.27 -9.31 -10.41
CA GLU A 74 -12.17 -8.51 -10.93
C GLU A 74 -11.96 -7.23 -10.08
N PHE A 75 -10.69 -6.95 -9.74
CA PHE A 75 -10.26 -5.81 -8.94
C PHE A 75 -9.27 -4.95 -9.71
N GLU A 76 -9.35 -3.63 -9.52
CA GLU A 76 -8.38 -2.70 -10.09
C GLU A 76 -7.25 -2.39 -9.11
N GLY A 77 -6.06 -2.16 -9.65
CA GLY A 77 -4.92 -1.69 -8.87
C GLY A 77 -3.86 -1.01 -9.72
N VAL A 78 -2.84 -0.50 -9.03
CA VAL A 78 -1.67 0.12 -9.63
C VAL A 78 -0.41 -0.42 -8.95
N VAL A 79 0.45 -1.05 -9.75
CA VAL A 79 1.82 -1.36 -9.32
C VAL A 79 2.70 -0.15 -9.61
N THR A 80 3.48 0.30 -8.63
CA THR A 80 4.49 1.35 -8.80
C THR A 80 5.85 0.81 -8.42
N GLN A 81 6.87 1.04 -9.24
CA GLN A 81 8.22 0.54 -9.01
C GLN A 81 9.28 1.50 -9.56
N PRO A 82 10.55 1.37 -9.14
CA PRO A 82 11.66 2.08 -9.78
C PRO A 82 11.80 1.65 -11.25
N ASP A 83 12.20 2.58 -12.12
CA ASP A 83 12.48 2.33 -13.54
C ASP A 83 13.97 2.59 -13.85
N ASP A 84 14.85 2.12 -12.99
CA ASP A 84 16.31 2.26 -13.12
C ASP A 84 17.04 0.92 -13.34
N GLY A 85 16.29 -0.19 -13.37
CA GLY A 85 16.83 -1.53 -13.56
C GLY A 85 17.61 -2.07 -12.35
N SER A 86 17.52 -1.44 -11.18
CA SER A 86 18.19 -1.87 -9.94
C SER A 86 17.53 -3.04 -9.21
N GLY A 87 16.46 -3.61 -9.77
CA GLY A 87 15.75 -4.75 -9.19
C GLY A 87 16.60 -6.03 -9.15
N PRO A 88 16.10 -7.09 -8.49
CA PRO A 88 14.74 -7.21 -7.97
C PRO A 88 14.52 -6.53 -6.60
N TRP A 89 13.34 -5.92 -6.40
CA TRP A 89 12.98 -5.18 -5.18
C TRP A 89 11.98 -5.95 -4.30
N PRO A 90 11.96 -5.74 -2.97
CA PRO A 90 10.85 -6.22 -2.15
C PRO A 90 9.52 -5.59 -2.57
N GLY A 91 8.46 -6.40 -2.56
CA GLY A 91 7.09 -5.98 -2.87
C GLY A 91 6.34 -5.51 -1.63
N VAL A 92 5.51 -4.47 -1.72
CA VAL A 92 4.65 -4.02 -0.62
C VAL A 92 3.22 -3.79 -1.10
N VAL A 93 2.26 -4.51 -0.51
CA VAL A 93 0.82 -4.26 -0.75
C VAL A 93 0.33 -3.20 0.23
N ILE A 94 -0.43 -2.21 -0.25
CA ILE A 94 -0.93 -1.09 0.56
C ILE A 94 -2.46 -1.03 0.48
N CYS A 95 -3.10 -1.28 1.62
CA CYS A 95 -4.54 -1.33 1.78
C CYS A 95 -5.12 0.00 2.24
N HIS A 96 -6.18 0.46 1.56
CA HIS A 96 -6.73 1.80 1.72
C HIS A 96 -7.75 1.91 2.90
N PRO A 97 -8.10 3.14 3.34
CA PRO A 97 -9.02 3.34 4.46
C PRO A 97 -10.48 3.11 4.04
N HIS A 98 -11.42 3.27 4.98
CA HIS A 98 -12.81 2.81 4.79
C HIS A 98 -13.47 3.42 3.54
N PRO A 99 -14.04 2.60 2.63
CA PRO A 99 -14.69 3.08 1.41
C PRO A 99 -15.79 4.12 1.63
N LEU A 100 -16.68 3.86 2.59
CA LEU A 100 -17.82 4.75 2.92
C LEU A 100 -17.41 6.15 3.41
N HIS A 101 -16.15 6.36 3.78
CA HIS A 101 -15.61 7.68 4.16
C HIS A 101 -14.70 8.27 3.08
N GLY A 102 -14.86 7.81 1.82
CA GLY A 102 -14.08 8.28 0.67
C GLY A 102 -12.72 7.59 0.49
N GLY A 103 -12.47 6.49 1.20
CA GLY A 103 -11.25 5.72 1.06
C GLY A 103 -11.16 4.96 -0.26
N ASN A 104 -10.04 5.09 -0.95
CA ASN A 104 -9.68 4.37 -2.16
C ASN A 104 -8.15 4.30 -2.30
N MET A 105 -7.65 3.59 -3.30
CA MET A 105 -6.22 3.44 -3.56
C MET A 105 -5.48 4.77 -3.81
N ASP A 106 -6.17 5.82 -4.23
CA ASP A 106 -5.60 7.15 -4.46
C ASP A 106 -5.70 8.09 -3.24
N ASN A 107 -6.01 7.55 -2.06
CA ASN A 107 -5.98 8.31 -0.81
C ASN A 107 -4.58 8.90 -0.54
N ASN A 108 -4.51 10.08 0.08
CA ASN A 108 -3.27 10.82 0.37
C ASN A 108 -2.22 9.96 1.10
N VAL A 109 -2.61 9.23 2.14
CA VAL A 109 -1.70 8.36 2.91
C VAL A 109 -1.23 7.18 2.05
N VAL A 110 -2.15 6.54 1.34
CA VAL A 110 -1.85 5.39 0.46
C VAL A 110 -0.88 5.78 -0.64
N LEU A 111 -1.12 6.90 -1.33
CA LEU A 111 -0.23 7.42 -2.37
C LEU A 111 1.12 7.84 -1.81
N ALA A 112 1.15 8.51 -0.66
CA ALA A 112 2.40 8.93 -0.03
C ALA A 112 3.27 7.72 0.33
N LEU A 113 2.69 6.67 0.91
CA LEU A 113 3.40 5.42 1.18
C LEU A 113 3.86 4.75 -0.11
N ALA A 114 2.99 4.63 -1.11
CA ALA A 114 3.32 3.98 -2.39
C ALA A 114 4.51 4.66 -3.09
N LEU A 115 4.47 5.98 -3.22
CA LEU A 115 5.53 6.75 -3.89
C LEU A 115 6.79 6.82 -3.03
N GLY A 116 6.64 7.03 -1.73
CA GLY A 116 7.76 7.17 -0.80
C GLY A 116 8.61 5.89 -0.66
N LEU A 117 7.96 4.73 -0.59
CA LEU A 117 8.67 3.45 -0.58
C LEU A 117 9.41 3.20 -1.90
N VAL A 118 8.80 3.55 -3.04
CA VAL A 118 9.44 3.37 -4.34
C VAL A 118 10.74 4.20 -4.46
N GLU A 119 10.80 5.40 -3.84
CA GLU A 119 12.02 6.21 -3.81
C GLU A 119 13.22 5.53 -3.11
N ASN A 120 12.95 4.49 -2.30
CA ASN A 120 13.96 3.72 -1.59
C ASN A 120 14.08 2.27 -2.09
N GLY A 121 13.57 1.94 -3.29
CA GLY A 121 13.80 0.63 -3.89
C GLY A 121 12.84 -0.45 -3.40
N PHE A 122 11.55 -0.12 -3.33
CA PHE A 122 10.45 -1.07 -3.19
C PHE A 122 9.57 -1.05 -4.44
N ALA A 123 8.97 -2.18 -4.79
CA ALA A 123 7.79 -2.21 -5.65
C ALA A 123 6.54 -2.16 -4.77
N THR A 124 5.56 -1.33 -5.10
CA THR A 124 4.33 -1.17 -4.30
C THR A 124 3.10 -1.50 -5.13
N LEU A 125 2.14 -2.18 -4.52
CA LEU A 125 0.83 -2.44 -5.11
C LEU A 125 -0.23 -1.79 -4.23
N ARG A 126 -0.99 -0.86 -4.82
CA ARG A 126 -2.24 -0.34 -4.24
C ARG A 126 -3.40 -0.83 -5.09
N PHE A 127 -4.52 -1.13 -4.47
CA PHE A 127 -5.71 -1.63 -5.16
C PHE A 127 -6.97 -1.13 -4.46
N ASN A 128 -8.11 -1.18 -5.15
CA ASN A 128 -9.41 -0.86 -4.56
C ASN A 128 -10.10 -2.12 -4.05
N PHE A 129 -10.59 -2.11 -2.81
CA PHE A 129 -11.41 -3.19 -2.27
C PHE A 129 -12.73 -3.35 -3.03
N ARG A 130 -13.41 -4.49 -2.81
CA ARG A 130 -14.74 -4.77 -3.39
C ARG A 130 -15.71 -3.60 -3.22
N GLY A 131 -16.37 -3.22 -4.33
CA GLY A 131 -17.34 -2.14 -4.37
C GLY A 131 -16.75 -0.72 -4.38
N VAL A 132 -15.45 -0.57 -4.64
CA VAL A 132 -14.77 0.74 -4.77
C VAL A 132 -14.20 0.93 -6.16
N GLY A 133 -14.44 2.09 -6.76
CA GLY A 133 -13.91 2.43 -8.08
C GLY A 133 -14.35 1.43 -9.16
N GLY A 134 -13.38 0.91 -9.91
CA GLY A 134 -13.55 -0.15 -10.91
C GLY A 134 -13.56 -1.58 -10.36
N SER A 135 -13.35 -1.78 -9.05
CA SER A 135 -13.38 -3.11 -8.43
C SER A 135 -14.80 -3.63 -8.25
N GLN A 136 -15.02 -4.90 -8.62
CA GLN A 136 -16.33 -5.55 -8.55
C GLN A 136 -16.76 -5.90 -7.12
N GLY A 137 -18.00 -6.37 -6.97
CA GLY A 137 -18.54 -6.84 -5.69
C GLY A 137 -19.13 -5.73 -4.80
N VAL A 138 -19.35 -6.07 -3.53
CA VAL A 138 -19.95 -5.19 -2.52
C VAL A 138 -19.14 -5.29 -1.23
N HIS A 139 -18.89 -4.14 -0.60
CA HIS A 139 -18.19 -4.04 0.68
C HIS A 139 -18.81 -4.92 1.76
N THR A 140 -17.98 -5.71 2.44
CA THR A 140 -18.37 -6.67 3.49
C THR A 140 -17.85 -6.30 4.87
N LYS A 141 -17.41 -5.05 5.07
CA LYS A 141 -16.96 -4.54 6.38
C LYS A 141 -15.80 -5.33 6.98
N GLY A 142 -14.98 -5.94 6.15
CA GLY A 142 -13.79 -6.68 6.52
C GLY A 142 -13.94 -8.20 6.41
N GLU A 143 -15.16 -8.74 6.35
CA GLU A 143 -15.37 -10.20 6.37
C GLU A 143 -14.76 -10.95 5.19
N LYS A 144 -14.66 -10.30 4.02
CA LYS A 144 -14.12 -10.94 2.81
C LYS A 144 -12.98 -10.16 2.16
N GLU A 145 -12.79 -8.89 2.53
CA GLU A 145 -11.75 -8.01 1.97
C GLU A 145 -10.32 -8.58 2.07
N TYR A 146 -10.07 -9.53 2.97
CA TYR A 146 -8.77 -10.20 3.09
C TYR A 146 -8.43 -11.08 1.88
N LEU A 147 -9.44 -11.58 1.14
CA LEU A 147 -9.23 -12.41 -0.06
C LEU A 147 -8.55 -11.59 -1.18
N GLU A 148 -8.92 -10.32 -1.31
CA GLU A 148 -8.26 -9.38 -2.21
C GLU A 148 -6.82 -9.11 -1.79
N ILE A 149 -6.55 -9.01 -0.48
CA ILE A 149 -5.19 -8.81 0.03
C ILE A 149 -4.33 -10.03 -0.30
N LEU A 150 -4.84 -11.26 -0.10
CA LEU A 150 -4.13 -12.49 -0.46
C LEU A 150 -3.78 -12.52 -1.94
N ALA A 151 -4.75 -12.22 -2.82
CA ALA A 151 -4.51 -12.18 -4.26
C ALA A 151 -3.52 -11.06 -4.66
N ALA A 152 -3.57 -9.90 -4.00
CA ALA A 152 -2.64 -8.81 -4.21
C ALA A 152 -1.20 -9.18 -3.76
N LEU A 153 -1.05 -9.89 -2.65
CA LEU A 153 0.24 -10.41 -2.17
C LEU A 153 0.83 -11.43 -3.15
N GLU A 154 0.02 -12.38 -3.64
CA GLU A 154 0.44 -13.32 -4.67
C GLU A 154 0.87 -12.60 -5.96
N LEU A 155 0.11 -11.58 -6.37
CA LEU A 155 0.41 -10.78 -7.54
C LEU A 155 1.75 -10.06 -7.41
N ILE A 156 1.98 -9.33 -6.31
CA ILE A 156 3.22 -8.56 -6.16
C ILE A 156 4.44 -9.47 -6.01
N LYS A 157 4.30 -10.66 -5.39
CA LYS A 157 5.37 -11.67 -5.32
C LYS A 157 5.77 -12.19 -6.71
N SER A 158 4.80 -12.30 -7.61
CA SER A 158 5.01 -12.79 -8.99
C SER A 158 5.27 -11.68 -10.01
N TRP A 159 5.32 -10.42 -9.56
CA TRP A 159 5.48 -9.27 -10.43
C TRP A 159 6.92 -9.20 -11.01
N PRO A 160 7.11 -8.74 -12.25
CA PRO A 160 8.46 -8.57 -12.79
C PRO A 160 9.30 -7.64 -11.93
N ASP A 161 10.58 -7.98 -11.78
CA ASP A 161 11.56 -7.20 -11.01
C ASP A 161 11.26 -7.13 -9.49
N THR A 162 10.43 -8.02 -8.93
CA THR A 162 10.31 -8.21 -7.48
C THR A 162 11.09 -9.44 -7.00
N ASN A 163 11.56 -9.41 -5.75
CA ASN A 163 12.13 -10.58 -5.08
C ASN A 163 11.06 -11.31 -4.25
N ASP A 164 11.47 -12.27 -3.42
CA ASP A 164 10.57 -13.07 -2.59
C ASP A 164 10.08 -12.36 -1.33
N LYS A 165 10.64 -11.18 -0.99
CA LYS A 165 10.30 -10.43 0.21
C LYS A 165 9.07 -9.56 0.02
N THR A 166 8.11 -9.71 0.92
CA THR A 166 6.80 -9.05 0.83
C THR A 166 6.41 -8.33 2.12
N GLY A 167 6.13 -7.04 2.02
CA GLY A 167 5.51 -6.24 3.07
C GLY A 167 4.01 -6.07 2.86
N LEU A 168 3.28 -5.87 3.95
CA LEU A 168 1.85 -5.53 3.92
C LEU A 168 1.60 -4.29 4.78
N ALA A 169 1.04 -3.26 4.17
CA ALA A 169 0.66 -2.03 4.86
C ALA A 169 -0.85 -1.84 4.79
N GLY A 170 -1.44 -1.33 5.88
CA GLY A 170 -2.83 -0.92 5.91
C GLY A 170 -2.99 0.43 6.58
N TYR A 171 -4.01 1.19 6.15
CA TYR A 171 -4.40 2.44 6.78
C TYR A 171 -5.87 2.39 7.22
N SER A 172 -6.15 2.74 8.48
CA SER A 172 -7.51 2.78 9.05
C SER A 172 -8.23 1.45 8.82
N PHE A 173 -9.34 1.41 8.08
CA PHE A 173 -10.05 0.17 7.73
C PHE A 173 -9.13 -0.94 7.17
N GLY A 174 -8.14 -0.58 6.33
CA GLY A 174 -7.19 -1.56 5.81
C GLY A 174 -6.42 -2.28 6.93
N THR A 175 -6.12 -1.59 8.03
CA THR A 175 -5.53 -2.23 9.22
C THR A 175 -6.49 -3.20 9.88
N SER A 176 -7.80 -2.89 9.94
CA SER A 176 -8.81 -3.76 10.54
C SER A 176 -8.96 -5.06 9.77
N VAL A 177 -8.90 -5.00 8.43
CA VAL A 177 -8.90 -6.21 7.59
C VAL A 177 -7.66 -7.05 7.89
N ILE A 178 -6.48 -6.43 7.92
CA ILE A 178 -5.21 -7.13 8.21
C ILE A 178 -5.22 -7.75 9.61
N LEU A 179 -5.61 -6.96 10.62
CA LEU A 179 -5.67 -7.38 12.01
C LEU A 179 -6.72 -8.46 12.27
N GLY A 180 -7.74 -8.60 11.42
CA GLY A 180 -8.80 -9.59 11.58
C GLY A 180 -8.50 -10.98 10.99
N HIS A 181 -7.47 -11.12 10.15
CA HIS A 181 -7.25 -12.32 9.33
C HIS A 181 -5.80 -12.79 9.43
N SER A 182 -5.56 -13.84 10.22
CA SER A 182 -4.22 -14.39 10.46
C SER A 182 -3.62 -15.11 9.26
N GLU A 183 -4.44 -15.48 8.29
CA GLU A 183 -4.05 -16.02 6.99
C GLU A 183 -3.04 -15.10 6.28
N LEU A 184 -3.19 -13.78 6.47
CA LEU A 184 -2.30 -12.78 5.89
C LEU A 184 -0.90 -12.79 6.50
N TYR A 185 -0.75 -13.28 7.74
CA TYR A 185 0.53 -13.23 8.47
C TYR A 185 1.50 -14.30 7.99
N ALA A 186 1.00 -15.35 7.34
CA ALA A 186 1.83 -16.35 6.67
C ALA A 186 2.30 -15.88 5.28
N GLU A 187 1.63 -14.88 4.71
CA GLU A 187 1.86 -14.42 3.34
C GLU A 187 2.71 -13.14 3.25
N ALA A 188 3.05 -12.52 4.36
CA ALA A 188 3.95 -11.35 4.42
C ALA A 188 5.13 -11.62 5.35
N ASP A 189 6.27 -10.98 5.07
CA ASP A 189 7.45 -11.00 5.93
C ASP A 189 7.40 -9.89 7.01
N ALA A 190 6.64 -8.81 6.78
CA ALA A 190 6.47 -7.70 7.74
C ALA A 190 5.16 -6.94 7.51
N ILE A 191 4.57 -6.39 8.58
CA ILE A 191 3.31 -5.64 8.54
C ILE A 191 3.45 -4.22 9.10
N ALA A 192 2.92 -3.21 8.41
CA ALA A 192 2.79 -1.84 8.91
C ALA A 192 1.32 -1.41 9.02
N LEU A 193 0.92 -0.92 10.18
CA LEU A 193 -0.45 -0.56 10.51
C LEU A 193 -0.53 0.92 10.84
N VAL A 194 -1.11 1.71 9.94
CA VAL A 194 -1.28 3.15 10.10
C VAL A 194 -2.66 3.47 10.64
N SER A 195 -2.71 4.14 11.79
CA SER A 195 -3.93 4.50 12.53
C SER A 195 -4.92 3.32 12.70
N PRO A 196 -4.49 2.18 13.26
CA PRO A 196 -5.41 1.07 13.51
C PRO A 196 -6.39 1.40 14.64
N SER A 197 -7.66 1.01 14.50
CA SER A 197 -8.62 1.22 15.60
C SER A 197 -8.24 0.39 16.83
N PHE A 198 -8.42 0.93 18.04
CA PHE A 198 -8.12 0.22 19.28
C PHE A 198 -8.75 -1.18 19.32
N ARG A 199 -10.04 -1.28 18.97
CA ARG A 199 -10.78 -2.55 18.96
C ARG A 199 -10.16 -3.60 18.04
N SER A 200 -9.63 -3.18 16.89
CA SER A 200 -8.93 -4.10 15.98
C SER A 200 -7.63 -4.61 16.60
N VAL A 201 -6.90 -3.76 17.33
CA VAL A 201 -5.67 -4.16 18.04
C VAL A 201 -5.98 -5.05 19.25
N GLU A 202 -7.03 -4.74 20.01
CA GLU A 202 -7.45 -5.52 21.18
C GLU A 202 -7.87 -6.95 20.80
N GLY A 203 -8.61 -7.12 19.70
CA GLY A 203 -9.17 -8.41 19.29
C GLY A 203 -8.30 -9.23 18.33
N THR A 204 -7.09 -8.78 18.00
CA THR A 204 -6.32 -9.36 16.89
C THR A 204 -5.64 -10.70 17.25
N PRO A 205 -5.62 -11.69 16.33
CA PRO A 205 -4.70 -12.82 16.38
C PRO A 205 -3.21 -12.44 16.27
N LEU A 206 -2.86 -11.20 15.88
CA LEU A 206 -1.47 -10.74 15.80
C LEU A 206 -0.74 -10.84 17.15
N LYS A 207 -1.48 -10.84 18.28
CA LYS A 207 -0.94 -11.05 19.64
C LYS A 207 -0.08 -12.31 19.77
N GLU A 208 -0.44 -13.38 19.08
CA GLU A 208 0.26 -14.68 19.12
C GLU A 208 1.20 -14.89 17.92
N SER A 209 1.26 -13.92 17.00
CA SER A 209 2.08 -14.01 15.80
C SER A 209 3.52 -13.55 16.05
N LYS A 210 4.46 -14.15 15.33
CA LYS A 210 5.88 -13.75 15.33
C LYS A 210 6.24 -12.79 14.20
N ILE A 211 5.29 -12.46 13.32
CA ILE A 211 5.55 -11.54 12.21
C ILE A 211 5.99 -10.17 12.77
N PRO A 212 7.09 -9.59 12.27
CA PRO A 212 7.44 -8.22 12.59
C PRO A 212 6.30 -7.27 12.22
N ALA A 213 5.89 -6.43 13.17
CA ALA A 213 4.83 -5.46 12.96
C ALA A 213 5.25 -4.07 13.43
N LEU A 214 4.74 -3.05 12.75
CA LEU A 214 4.84 -1.64 13.11
C LEU A 214 3.42 -1.07 13.26
N ILE A 215 3.16 -0.34 14.33
CA ILE A 215 1.95 0.48 14.52
C ILE A 215 2.37 1.95 14.56
N VAL A 216 1.73 2.74 13.72
CA VAL A 216 1.94 4.19 13.64
C VAL A 216 0.63 4.91 13.84
N THR A 217 0.56 5.85 14.78
CA THR A 217 -0.64 6.67 15.00
C THR A 217 -0.29 8.08 15.48
N GLY A 218 -1.27 8.97 15.45
CA GLY A 218 -1.17 10.32 15.99
C GLY A 218 -1.80 10.42 17.38
N ASP A 219 -1.32 11.33 18.23
CA ASP A 219 -1.87 11.57 19.58
C ASP A 219 -3.21 12.32 19.58
N ARG A 220 -3.59 12.94 18.45
CA ARG A 220 -4.89 13.58 18.23
C ARG A 220 -5.84 12.70 17.42
N ASP A 221 -5.48 11.45 17.18
CA ASP A 221 -6.34 10.46 16.52
C ASP A 221 -7.41 9.96 17.50
N ARG A 222 -8.55 10.66 17.49
CA ARG A 222 -9.69 10.33 18.35
C ARG A 222 -10.40 9.02 17.99
N LEU A 223 -10.10 8.44 16.83
CA LEU A 223 -10.71 7.17 16.39
C LEU A 223 -9.92 5.96 16.90
N VAL A 224 -8.64 6.15 17.22
CA VAL A 224 -7.73 5.09 17.62
C VAL A 224 -7.63 4.94 19.14
N ASP A 225 -8.04 5.95 19.93
CA ASP A 225 -7.79 6.00 21.39
C ASP A 225 -6.34 5.63 21.74
N SER A 226 -5.41 6.38 21.13
CA SER A 226 -3.98 6.08 21.12
C SER A 226 -3.34 5.98 22.51
N THR A 227 -3.96 6.56 23.53
CA THR A 227 -3.46 6.56 24.91
C THR A 227 -3.48 5.18 25.57
N GLN A 228 -4.28 4.25 25.04
CA GLN A 228 -4.42 2.90 25.59
C GLN A 228 -3.57 1.86 24.86
N LEU A 229 -2.97 2.21 23.71
CA LEU A 229 -2.22 1.26 22.88
C LEU A 229 -0.97 0.72 23.59
N ASP A 230 -0.20 1.55 24.30
CA ASP A 230 1.02 1.08 24.98
C ASP A 230 0.75 -0.07 25.95
N ALA A 231 -0.33 0.02 26.73
CA ALA A 231 -0.73 -1.03 27.67
C ALA A 231 -1.21 -2.29 26.94
N GLU A 232 -1.94 -2.12 25.83
CA GLU A 232 -2.45 -3.22 25.03
C GLU A 232 -1.33 -4.00 24.34
N LEU A 233 -0.33 -3.29 23.79
CA LEU A 233 0.81 -3.89 23.09
C LEU A 233 1.73 -4.69 24.01
N ALA A 234 1.74 -4.41 25.31
CA ALA A 234 2.50 -5.19 26.29
C ALA A 234 2.00 -6.64 26.42
N GLY A 235 0.78 -6.95 25.95
CA GLY A 235 0.22 -8.29 25.92
C GLY A 235 0.63 -9.15 24.72
N PHE A 236 1.36 -8.59 23.74
CA PHE A 236 1.75 -9.31 22.53
C PHE A 236 2.98 -10.18 22.79
N SER A 237 2.96 -11.42 22.29
CA SER A 237 4.10 -12.34 22.35
C SER A 237 5.34 -11.79 21.62
N ASN A 238 5.11 -11.06 20.53
CA ASN A 238 6.09 -10.24 19.83
C ASN A 238 5.54 -8.83 19.69
N ALA A 239 5.92 -7.94 20.62
CA ALA A 239 5.41 -6.58 20.65
C ALA A 239 5.72 -5.84 19.33
N PRO A 240 4.69 -5.28 18.66
CA PRO A 240 4.91 -4.41 17.50
C PRO A 240 5.79 -3.21 17.86
N GLU A 241 6.64 -2.78 16.92
CA GLU A 241 7.24 -1.45 17.01
C GLU A 241 6.10 -0.42 17.04
N PHE A 242 6.13 0.53 17.98
CA PHE A 242 5.08 1.52 18.13
C PHE A 242 5.63 2.94 18.00
N LYS A 243 4.99 3.74 17.15
CA LYS A 243 5.33 5.14 16.95
C LYS A 243 4.10 6.04 17.08
N LEU A 244 4.12 6.89 18.11
CA LEU A 244 3.16 7.95 18.31
C LEU A 244 3.69 9.30 17.79
N PHE A 245 2.90 10.00 16.98
CA PHE A 245 3.24 11.31 16.45
C PHE A 245 2.44 12.43 17.14
N ASP A 246 3.15 13.40 17.71
CA ASP A 246 2.55 14.62 18.28
C ASP A 246 1.89 15.48 17.19
N GLY A 247 0.69 15.95 17.51
CA GLY A 247 -0.12 16.86 16.72
C GLY A 247 -0.85 16.24 15.55
N VAL A 248 -0.80 14.91 15.38
CA VAL A 248 -1.32 14.21 14.21
C VAL A 248 -2.70 13.63 14.47
N ASP A 249 -3.63 13.84 13.55
CA ASP A 249 -4.97 13.27 13.58
C ASP A 249 -5.08 12.01 12.69
N HIS A 250 -6.27 11.43 12.64
CA HIS A 250 -6.53 10.21 11.86
C HIS A 250 -6.25 10.34 10.36
N PHE A 251 -6.33 11.55 9.80
CA PHE A 251 -6.32 11.77 8.36
C PHE A 251 -4.92 12.05 7.80
N TRP A 252 -3.95 12.34 8.67
CA TRP A 252 -2.55 12.58 8.32
C TRP A 252 -2.34 13.73 7.31
N TYR A 253 -3.32 14.62 7.12
CA TYR A 253 -3.23 15.70 6.14
C TYR A 253 -2.03 16.62 6.42
N GLY A 254 -1.13 16.70 5.44
CA GLY A 254 0.09 17.50 5.54
C GLY A 254 1.14 16.90 6.49
N GLN A 255 0.92 15.70 7.00
CA GLN A 255 1.82 14.96 7.89
C GLN A 255 2.40 13.71 7.21
N GLU A 256 2.05 13.45 5.96
CA GLU A 256 2.47 12.26 5.21
C GLU A 256 4.01 12.18 5.09
N SER A 257 4.69 13.31 4.98
CA SER A 257 6.15 13.39 4.94
C SER A 257 6.83 12.98 6.26
N ARG A 258 6.10 12.95 7.38
CA ARG A 258 6.56 12.43 8.67
C ARG A 258 6.27 10.93 8.82
N LEU A 259 5.18 10.45 8.22
CA LEU A 259 4.78 9.04 8.22
C LEU A 259 5.70 8.17 7.37
N VAL A 260 5.91 8.58 6.12
CA VAL A 260 6.62 7.78 5.10
C VAL A 260 8.00 7.31 5.59
N PRO A 261 8.87 8.17 6.19
CA PRO A 261 10.18 7.72 6.64
C PRO A 261 10.13 6.65 7.73
N GLU A 262 9.11 6.64 8.59
CA GLU A 262 8.99 5.63 9.65
C GLU A 262 8.62 4.25 9.07
N VAL A 263 7.65 4.23 8.15
CA VAL A 263 7.23 2.99 7.47
C VAL A 263 8.36 2.47 6.55
N ASP A 264 9.04 3.37 5.86
CA ASP A 264 10.20 3.03 5.01
C ASP A 264 11.37 2.46 5.81
N ARG A 265 11.70 3.05 6.96
CA ARG A 265 12.73 2.53 7.88
C ARG A 265 12.40 1.11 8.28
N PHE A 266 11.16 0.88 8.74
CA PHE A 266 10.72 -0.42 9.20
C PHE A 266 10.80 -1.47 8.08
N PHE A 267 10.21 -1.21 6.91
CA PHE A 267 10.29 -2.18 5.81
C PHE A 267 11.71 -2.37 5.30
N SER A 268 12.57 -1.35 5.29
CA SER A 268 13.96 -1.50 4.88
C SER A 268 14.74 -2.38 5.86
N ASP A 269 14.48 -2.29 7.17
CA ASP A 269 15.09 -3.16 8.18
C ASP A 269 14.62 -4.62 8.09
N LYS A 270 13.36 -4.86 7.71
CA LYS A 270 12.81 -6.22 7.69
C LYS A 270 12.94 -6.94 6.33
N LEU A 271 13.00 -6.20 5.23
CA LEU A 271 12.84 -6.75 3.87
C LEU A 271 14.08 -6.62 2.97
N LYS A 272 15.11 -5.88 3.38
CA LYS A 272 16.37 -5.72 2.61
C LYS A 272 17.55 -6.25 3.40
#